data_AF-A0AA39J931-F1
#
_entry.id   AF-A0AA39J931-F1
#
_cell.length_a   1.000
_cell.length_b   1.000
_cell.length_c   1.000
_cell.angle_alpha   90.00
_cell.angle_beta   90.00
_cell.angle_gamma   90.00
#
_symmetry.space_group_name_H-M   'P 1'
#
loop_
_entity.id
_entity.type
_entity.pdbx_description
1 polymer ?
#
loop_
_entity_poly.entity_id
_entity_poly.type
_entity_poly.pdbx_seq_one_letter_code
_entity_poly.pdbx_strand_id
1 'polypeptide(L)'
;MQDERSSKVTCPKIQRRLPVICKVPQRRRIESTSQPAVGINHMGHPKKHVTEESRLAANRDKSNHSYAKNQNAIRLRRKDVYKKSGQDKHLHQIRGSNALELRKATSSHSQPMPSVVENKSDPMIELCVRAKRIEVDFGAFIDNDPVAYAKSLMHRYFCDRIIQGCIKVFTDPLSQLYEWRTSYETVLDAVLQLDGCSPRRAAMQKVGQPLWDTIGYLENIWCSAIEGPKELRDAYNRKRLTWQRAL
;
A
#
# COMPACT_ATOMS: atom_id res chain seq x y z
N MET A 1 3.89 61.22 44.13
CA MET A 1 2.52 61.49 43.65
C MET A 1 2.48 61.19 42.16
N GLN A 2 1.54 60.31 41.75
CA GLN A 2 0.96 60.19 40.40
C GLN A 2 1.90 59.68 39.28
N ASP A 3 1.58 58.72 38.41
CA ASP A 3 0.33 58.02 38.11
C ASP A 3 0.63 56.65 37.45
N GLU A 4 -0.09 55.62 37.88
CA GLU A 4 -0.18 54.31 37.22
C GLU A 4 -1.10 54.40 35.99
N ARG A 5 -0.58 54.15 34.79
CA ARG A 5 -1.42 53.91 33.60
C ARG A 5 -1.66 52.42 33.40
N SER A 6 -2.78 51.97 33.94
CA SER A 6 -3.38 50.65 33.71
C SER A 6 -4.14 50.65 32.37
N SER A 7 -3.56 50.06 31.33
CA SER A 7 -4.23 49.84 30.05
C SER A 7 -5.00 48.52 30.09
N LYS A 8 -6.33 48.60 30.25
CA LYS A 8 -7.26 47.47 30.11
C LYS A 8 -7.42 47.12 28.62
N VAL A 9 -6.81 46.01 28.21
CA VAL A 9 -7.05 45.39 26.90
C VAL A 9 -8.37 44.62 26.96
N THR A 10 -9.34 45.04 26.14
CA THR A 10 -10.66 44.42 26.05
C THR A 10 -10.66 43.43 24.89
N CYS A 11 -10.80 42.14 25.16
CA CYS A 11 -10.90 41.11 24.12
C CYS A 11 -12.29 41.08 23.47
N PRO A 12 -12.41 40.99 22.14
CA PRO A 12 -13.71 40.86 21.48
C PRO A 12 -14.31 39.46 21.65
N LYS A 13 -15.60 39.41 21.99
CA LYS A 13 -16.43 38.20 22.04
C LYS A 13 -16.62 37.65 20.62
N ILE A 14 -15.95 36.54 20.30
CA ILE A 14 -16.21 35.75 19.10
C ILE A 14 -17.49 34.93 19.32
N GLN A 15 -18.59 35.34 18.68
CA GLN A 15 -19.82 34.56 18.62
C GLN A 15 -19.58 33.29 17.78
N ARG A 16 -19.56 32.13 18.44
CA ARG A 16 -19.52 30.82 17.79
C ARG A 16 -20.89 30.54 17.17
N ARG A 17 -20.98 30.55 15.84
CA ARG A 17 -22.10 29.96 15.10
C ARG A 17 -22.06 28.44 15.28
N LEU A 18 -23.16 27.88 15.78
CA LEU A 18 -23.36 26.44 15.91
C LEU A 18 -23.47 25.79 14.52
N PRO A 19 -22.96 24.56 14.33
CA PRO A 19 -23.09 23.85 13.07
C PRO A 19 -24.53 23.37 12.84
N VAL A 20 -24.99 23.55 11.61
CA VAL A 20 -26.26 23.02 11.10
C VAL A 20 -26.20 21.50 11.09
N ILE A 21 -27.03 20.87 11.91
CA ILE A 21 -27.19 19.41 11.98
C ILE A 21 -27.96 18.97 10.73
N CYS A 22 -27.25 18.47 9.71
CA CYS A 22 -27.87 17.75 8.60
C CYS A 22 -28.43 16.42 9.12
N LYS A 23 -29.77 16.32 9.18
CA LYS A 23 -30.48 15.08 9.50
C LYS A 23 -30.18 14.03 8.44
N VAL A 24 -29.49 12.96 8.85
CA VAL A 24 -29.28 11.76 8.03
C VAL A 24 -30.63 11.04 7.85
N PRO A 25 -31.03 10.63 6.62
CA PRO A 25 -32.25 9.86 6.42
C PRO A 25 -32.08 8.45 7.00
N GLN A 26 -32.96 8.06 7.92
CA GLN A 26 -33.04 6.68 8.40
C GLN A 26 -33.46 5.75 7.26
N ARG A 27 -32.57 4.84 6.87
CA ARG A 27 -32.88 3.71 5.98
C ARG A 27 -33.87 2.79 6.69
N ARG A 28 -35.07 2.66 6.11
CA ARG A 28 -36.06 1.66 6.51
C ARG A 28 -35.46 0.26 6.35
N ARG A 29 -35.51 -0.51 7.43
CA ARG A 29 -35.22 -1.94 7.50
C ARG A 29 -36.35 -2.66 6.76
N ILE A 30 -36.06 -3.26 5.62
CA ILE A 30 -36.98 -4.18 4.94
C ILE A 30 -36.73 -5.55 5.58
N GLU A 31 -37.71 -6.03 6.34
CA GLU A 31 -37.75 -7.39 6.86
C GLU A 31 -38.18 -8.31 5.71
N SER A 32 -37.23 -9.09 5.19
CA SER A 32 -37.50 -10.12 4.19
C SER A 32 -38.07 -11.36 4.88
N THR A 33 -39.40 -11.49 4.82
CA THR A 33 -40.12 -12.72 5.15
C THR A 33 -39.71 -13.84 4.20
N SER A 34 -39.05 -14.87 4.72
CA SER A 34 -38.73 -16.10 4.02
C SER A 34 -39.99 -16.97 3.88
N GLN A 35 -40.45 -17.19 2.65
CA GLN A 35 -41.35 -18.30 2.33
C GLN A 35 -40.55 -19.51 1.84
N PRO A 36 -40.89 -20.74 2.25
CA PRO A 36 -40.30 -21.96 1.71
C PRO A 36 -40.97 -22.32 0.38
N ALA A 37 -40.22 -22.23 -0.72
CA ALA A 37 -40.66 -22.72 -2.03
C ALA A 37 -40.37 -24.22 -2.16
N VAL A 38 -41.45 -24.97 -2.35
CA VAL A 38 -41.51 -26.40 -2.61
C VAL A 38 -41.04 -26.69 -4.05
N GLY A 39 -40.04 -27.56 -4.15
CA GLY A 39 -39.80 -28.60 -5.18
C GLY A 39 -40.07 -28.31 -6.66
N ILE A 40 -39.00 -28.29 -7.45
CA ILE A 40 -39.01 -28.84 -8.82
C ILE A 40 -37.73 -29.67 -9.02
N ASN A 41 -37.89 -30.98 -9.16
CA ASN A 41 -36.82 -31.93 -9.42
C ASN A 41 -36.24 -31.70 -10.82
N HIS A 42 -35.07 -31.08 -10.89
CA HIS A 42 -34.21 -31.19 -12.06
C HIS A 42 -33.42 -32.49 -11.97
N MET A 43 -33.51 -33.33 -13.01
CA MET A 43 -32.62 -34.46 -13.31
C MET A 43 -31.21 -33.94 -13.65
N GLY A 44 -30.61 -33.22 -12.70
CA GLY A 44 -29.25 -32.69 -12.80
C GLY A 44 -28.26 -33.70 -12.28
N HIS A 45 -27.12 -33.83 -12.97
CA HIS A 45 -26.01 -34.67 -12.54
C HIS A 45 -25.71 -34.47 -11.05
N PRO A 46 -25.57 -35.56 -10.27
CA PRO A 46 -25.29 -35.46 -8.84
C PRO A 46 -24.07 -34.58 -8.60
N LYS A 47 -24.21 -33.60 -7.71
CA LYS A 47 -23.11 -32.73 -7.32
C LYS A 47 -21.99 -33.60 -6.73
N LYS A 48 -20.80 -33.54 -7.34
CA LYS A 48 -19.62 -34.34 -6.95
C LYS A 48 -19.17 -34.11 -5.50
N HIS A 49 -19.55 -32.97 -4.90
CA HIS A 49 -19.29 -32.66 -3.50
C HIS A 49 -20.58 -32.17 -2.86
N VAL A 50 -20.98 -32.82 -1.76
CA VAL A 50 -22.21 -32.53 -1.01
C VAL A 50 -22.00 -31.37 -0.02
N THR A 51 -20.80 -31.25 0.53
CA THR A 51 -20.42 -30.19 1.47
C THR A 51 -19.28 -29.34 0.92
N GLU A 52 -19.22 -28.08 1.36
CA GLU A 52 -18.14 -27.16 0.97
C GLU A 52 -16.77 -27.65 1.47
N GLU A 53 -16.73 -28.25 2.65
CA GLU A 53 -15.52 -28.86 3.21
C GLU A 53 -14.99 -30.01 2.34
N SER A 54 -15.86 -30.88 1.82
CA SER A 54 -15.48 -31.95 0.88
C SER A 54 -14.90 -31.40 -0.42
N ARG A 55 -15.42 -30.27 -0.92
CA ARG A 55 -14.90 -29.60 -2.10
C ARG A 55 -13.49 -29.04 -1.85
N LEU A 56 -13.26 -28.43 -0.69
CA LEU A 56 -11.95 -27.90 -0.31
C LEU A 56 -10.90 -29.01 -0.14
N ALA A 57 -11.26 -30.12 0.52
CA ALA A 57 -10.40 -31.28 0.66
C ALA A 57 -10.00 -31.86 -0.70
N ALA A 58 -10.97 -32.06 -1.60
CA ALA A 58 -10.70 -32.59 -2.94
C ALA A 58 -9.81 -31.65 -3.79
N ASN A 59 -9.97 -30.34 -3.66
CA ASN A 59 -9.09 -29.37 -4.32
C ASN A 59 -7.67 -29.41 -3.74
N ARG A 60 -7.54 -29.55 -2.42
CA ARG A 60 -6.24 -29.69 -1.74
C ARG A 60 -5.51 -30.94 -2.22
N ASP A 61 -6.21 -32.07 -2.31
CA ASP A 61 -5.63 -33.34 -2.77
C ASP A 61 -5.21 -33.29 -4.24
N LYS A 62 -6.04 -32.70 -5.11
CA LYS A 62 -5.68 -32.46 -6.52
C LYS A 62 -4.44 -31.58 -6.64
N SER A 63 -4.34 -30.52 -5.84
CA SER A 63 -3.20 -29.60 -5.86
C SER A 63 -1.92 -30.29 -5.39
N ASN A 64 -2.01 -31.09 -4.33
CA ASN A 64 -0.90 -31.89 -3.80
C ASN A 64 -0.41 -32.91 -4.83
N HIS A 65 -1.33 -33.65 -5.46
CA HIS A 65 -0.98 -34.64 -6.47
C HIS A 65 -0.31 -34.01 -7.70
N SER A 66 -0.85 -32.87 -8.17
CA SER A 66 -0.25 -32.11 -9.27
C SER A 66 1.14 -31.59 -8.93
N TYR A 67 1.34 -31.06 -7.72
CA TYR A 67 2.63 -30.57 -7.26
C TYR A 67 3.66 -31.69 -7.13
N ALA A 68 3.28 -32.84 -6.55
CA ALA A 68 4.13 -34.01 -6.44
C ALA A 68 4.58 -34.53 -7.81
N LYS A 69 3.66 -34.61 -8.79
CA LYS A 69 3.96 -35.02 -10.16
C LYS A 69 4.93 -34.06 -10.87
N ASN A 70 4.85 -32.76 -10.58
CA ASN A 70 5.64 -31.73 -11.26
C ASN A 70 6.88 -31.27 -10.46
N GLN A 71 7.16 -31.86 -9.31
CA GLN A 71 8.22 -31.40 -8.41
C GLN A 71 9.60 -31.40 -9.06
N ASN A 72 9.91 -32.42 -9.87
CA ASN A 72 11.18 -32.53 -10.59
C ASN A 72 11.32 -31.49 -11.69
N ALA A 73 10.26 -31.22 -12.46
CA ALA A 73 10.26 -30.19 -13.48
C ALA A 73 10.46 -28.78 -12.88
N ILE A 74 9.82 -28.51 -11.73
CA ILE A 74 10.01 -27.26 -10.98
C ILE A 74 11.46 -27.12 -10.49
N ARG A 75 12.04 -28.18 -9.93
CA ARG A 75 13.46 -28.20 -9.50
C ARG A 75 14.41 -27.96 -10.67
N LEU A 76 14.17 -28.60 -11.81
CA LEU A 76 15.02 -28.45 -13.01
C LEU A 76 15.00 -27.00 -13.52
N ARG A 77 13.80 -26.40 -13.67
CA ARG A 77 13.65 -24.99 -14.07
C ARG A 77 14.38 -24.04 -13.13
N ARG A 78 14.28 -24.25 -11.82
CA ARG A 78 15.00 -23.43 -10.83
C ARG A 78 16.52 -23.55 -11.00
N LYS A 79 17.04 -24.77 -11.21
CA LYS A 79 18.46 -25.01 -11.44
C LYS A 79 18.97 -24.27 -12.69
N ASP A 80 18.18 -24.24 -13.76
CA ASP A 80 18.55 -23.55 -15.01
C ASP A 80 18.57 -22.02 -14.85
N VAL A 81 17.62 -21.46 -14.09
CA VAL A 81 17.61 -20.02 -13.75
C VAL A 81 18.86 -19.64 -12.96
N TYR A 82 19.22 -20.43 -11.94
CA TYR A 82 20.44 -20.16 -11.16
C TYR A 82 21.71 -20.28 -12.01
N LYS A 83 21.79 -21.27 -12.90
CA LYS A 83 22.93 -21.40 -13.83
C LYS A 83 23.06 -20.21 -14.77
N LYS A 84 21.96 -19.73 -15.36
CA LYS A 84 21.96 -18.54 -16.23
C LYS A 84 22.39 -17.28 -15.47
N SER A 85 21.93 -17.10 -14.23
CA SER A 85 22.33 -15.97 -13.40
C SER A 85 23.81 -15.98 -12.96
N GLY A 86 24.46 -17.16 -12.98
CA GLY A 86 25.87 -17.32 -12.66
C GLY A 86 26.82 -17.10 -13.84
N GLN A 87 26.36 -17.29 -15.07
CA GLN A 87 27.18 -17.14 -16.29
C GLN A 87 27.27 -15.69 -16.80
N ASP A 88 26.38 -14.80 -16.36
CA ASP A 88 26.37 -13.38 -16.76
C ASP A 88 27.34 -12.49 -15.94
N LYS A 89 28.21 -13.12 -15.13
CA LYS A 89 29.24 -12.44 -14.33
C LYS A 89 30.65 -12.69 -14.87
N HIS A 90 30.86 -12.47 -16.16
CA HIS A 90 32.22 -12.25 -16.66
C HIS A 90 32.61 -10.79 -16.39
N LEU A 91 33.03 -10.53 -15.15
CA LEU A 91 33.67 -9.27 -14.73
C LEU A 91 34.97 -9.09 -15.53
N HIS A 92 34.92 -8.31 -16.60
CA HIS A 92 36.12 -7.64 -17.08
C HIS A 92 36.40 -6.46 -16.16
N GLN A 93 37.23 -6.71 -15.14
CA GLN A 93 37.92 -5.66 -14.42
C GLN A 93 38.91 -4.99 -15.39
N ILE A 94 38.50 -3.88 -16.00
CA ILE A 94 39.42 -3.00 -16.70
C ILE A 94 40.06 -2.09 -15.64
N ARG A 95 41.36 -2.29 -15.45
CA ARG A 95 42.23 -1.42 -14.67
C ARG A 95 42.27 -0.05 -15.34
N GLY A 96 41.63 0.93 -14.70
CA GLY A 96 41.87 2.37 -14.88
C GLY A 96 41.56 2.93 -16.27
N SER A 97 40.32 3.39 -16.48
CA SER A 97 40.01 4.58 -17.29
C SER A 97 38.51 4.88 -17.20
N ASN A 98 38.20 6.12 -16.80
CA ASN A 98 36.85 6.68 -16.81
C ASN A 98 36.50 7.10 -18.24
N ALA A 99 35.79 6.24 -18.95
CA ALA A 99 34.91 6.51 -20.09
C ALA A 99 34.93 5.27 -20.98
N LEU A 100 33.76 4.72 -21.31
CA LEU A 100 33.66 3.95 -22.53
C LEU A 100 32.26 4.00 -23.14
N GLU A 101 32.31 4.48 -24.37
CA GLU A 101 31.26 4.65 -25.36
C GLU A 101 30.53 3.35 -25.66
N LEU A 102 29.21 3.45 -25.84
CA LEU A 102 28.40 2.43 -26.48
C LEU A 102 28.82 2.28 -27.95
N ARG A 103 29.70 1.32 -28.27
CA ARG A 103 29.78 0.79 -29.63
C ARG A 103 28.71 -0.29 -29.81
N LYS A 104 27.59 0.09 -30.43
CA LYS A 104 26.62 -0.84 -31.03
C LYS A 104 27.29 -1.58 -32.18
N ALA A 105 27.53 -2.88 -32.01
CA ALA A 105 27.82 -3.76 -33.13
C ALA A 105 26.52 -4.11 -33.85
N THR A 106 26.41 -3.67 -35.10
CA THR A 106 25.45 -4.15 -36.09
C THR A 106 25.77 -5.60 -36.43
N SER A 107 24.90 -6.54 -36.06
CA SER A 107 24.91 -7.91 -36.57
C SER A 107 23.57 -8.21 -37.22
N SER A 108 23.62 -8.20 -38.54
CA SER A 108 22.60 -8.66 -39.47
C SER A 108 22.55 -10.18 -39.51
N HIS A 109 21.54 -10.76 -38.85
CA HIS A 109 21.05 -12.10 -39.22
C HIS A 109 19.56 -12.22 -38.92
N SER A 110 18.78 -12.04 -39.98
CA SER A 110 17.35 -12.24 -40.05
C SER A 110 17.01 -13.73 -40.02
N GLN A 111 16.53 -14.19 -38.87
CA GLN A 111 15.71 -15.39 -38.74
C GLN A 111 14.34 -14.95 -38.21
N PRO A 112 13.22 -15.25 -38.91
CA PRO A 112 11.89 -14.98 -38.38
C PRO A 112 11.62 -16.02 -37.29
N MET A 113 11.82 -15.63 -36.02
CA MET A 113 11.34 -16.43 -34.90
C MET A 113 9.81 -16.58 -34.98
N PRO A 114 9.27 -17.76 -34.63
CA PRO A 114 7.84 -17.95 -34.54
C PRO A 114 7.28 -16.98 -33.50
N SER A 115 6.34 -16.15 -33.95
CA SER A 115 5.53 -15.24 -33.12
C SER A 115 5.08 -15.96 -31.86
N VAL A 116 5.78 -15.73 -30.75
CA VAL A 116 5.31 -16.07 -29.40
C VAL A 116 4.02 -15.31 -29.25
N VAL A 117 2.89 -16.03 -29.21
CA VAL A 117 1.58 -15.46 -28.92
C VAL A 117 1.69 -14.82 -27.54
N GLU A 118 1.90 -13.51 -27.54
CA GLU A 118 1.98 -12.70 -26.35
C GLU A 118 0.58 -12.75 -25.72
N ASN A 119 0.41 -13.59 -24.71
CA ASN A 119 -0.80 -13.65 -23.91
C ASN A 119 -0.92 -12.31 -23.19
N LYS A 120 -1.50 -11.31 -23.85
CA LYS A 120 -1.78 -10.00 -23.29
C LYS A 120 -2.75 -10.22 -22.13
N SER A 121 -2.22 -10.21 -20.91
CA SER A 121 -3.04 -10.15 -19.71
C SER A 121 -3.95 -8.92 -19.79
N ASP A 122 -5.16 -9.04 -19.25
CA ASP A 122 -6.06 -7.90 -19.12
C ASP A 122 -5.32 -6.77 -18.38
N PRO A 123 -5.21 -5.56 -18.96
CA PRO A 123 -4.48 -4.45 -18.36
C PRO A 123 -5.01 -4.09 -16.97
N MET A 124 -6.30 -4.31 -16.70
CA MET A 124 -6.86 -4.08 -15.38
C MET A 124 -6.30 -5.06 -14.34
N ILE A 125 -6.08 -6.33 -14.71
CA ILE A 125 -5.51 -7.34 -13.81
C ILE A 125 -4.08 -6.93 -13.46
N GLU A 126 -3.30 -6.46 -14.42
CA GLU A 126 -1.93 -5.99 -14.19
C GLU A 126 -1.89 -4.80 -13.22
N LEU A 127 -2.77 -3.82 -13.40
CA LEU A 127 -2.90 -2.67 -12.50
C LEU A 127 -3.30 -3.09 -11.08
N CYS A 128 -4.25 -4.03 -10.95
CA CYS A 128 -4.64 -4.59 -9.66
C CYS A 128 -3.46 -5.30 -8.97
N VAL A 129 -2.68 -6.10 -9.71
CA VAL A 129 -1.50 -6.79 -9.18
C VAL A 129 -0.46 -5.77 -8.71
N ARG A 130 -0.23 -4.70 -9.47
CA ARG A 130 0.72 -3.64 -9.09
C ARG A 130 0.26 -2.89 -7.85
N ALA A 131 -1.01 -2.49 -7.76
CA ALA A 131 -1.58 -1.88 -6.54
C ALA A 131 -1.41 -2.80 -5.33
N LYS A 132 -1.70 -4.10 -5.49
CA LYS A 132 -1.61 -5.06 -4.40
C LYS A 132 -0.17 -5.28 -3.93
N ARG A 133 0.81 -5.27 -4.85
CA ARG A 133 2.22 -5.33 -4.48
C ARG A 133 2.62 -4.13 -3.62
N ILE A 134 2.24 -2.91 -4.03
CA ILE A 134 2.53 -1.70 -3.24
C ILE A 134 1.91 -1.80 -1.85
N GLU A 135 0.66 -2.25 -1.76
CA GLU A 135 -0.04 -2.45 -0.47
C GLU A 135 0.69 -3.46 0.43
N VAL A 136 1.15 -4.58 -0.12
CA VAL A 136 1.90 -5.61 0.62
C VAL A 136 3.26 -5.09 1.09
N ASP A 137 4.00 -4.42 0.20
CA ASP A 137 5.32 -3.86 0.53
C ASP A 137 5.20 -2.76 1.59
N PHE A 138 4.20 -1.88 1.46
CA PHE A 138 3.85 -0.88 2.48
C PHE A 138 3.46 -1.53 3.81
N GLY A 139 2.56 -2.52 3.79
CA GLY A 139 2.10 -3.21 4.99
C GLY A 139 3.25 -3.89 5.74
N ALA A 140 4.19 -4.51 5.00
CA ALA A 140 5.41 -5.09 5.58
C ALA A 140 6.35 -4.03 6.16
N PHE A 141 6.39 -2.82 5.59
CA PHE A 141 7.24 -1.74 6.08
C PHE A 141 6.76 -1.10 7.38
N ILE A 142 5.45 -1.03 7.59
CA ILE A 142 4.84 -0.43 8.79
C ILE A 142 4.27 -1.45 9.78
N ASP A 143 4.56 -2.74 9.61
CA ASP A 143 3.99 -3.85 10.38
C ASP A 143 2.44 -3.84 10.41
N ASN A 144 1.82 -3.36 9.33
CA ASN A 144 0.36 -3.18 9.16
C ASN A 144 -0.35 -2.29 10.20
N ASP A 145 0.37 -1.50 11.00
CA ASP A 145 -0.22 -0.55 11.96
C ASP A 145 0.41 0.85 11.82
N PRO A 146 -0.26 1.77 11.09
CA PRO A 146 0.22 3.14 10.91
C PRO A 146 0.48 3.90 12.23
N VAL A 147 -0.34 3.66 13.24
CA VAL A 147 -0.28 4.39 14.51
C VAL A 147 0.83 3.84 15.39
N ALA A 148 0.96 2.51 15.48
CA ALA A 148 2.08 1.88 16.18
C ALA A 148 3.40 2.24 15.49
N TYR A 149 3.45 2.26 14.16
CA TYR A 149 4.61 2.68 13.40
C TYR A 149 5.03 4.12 13.72
N ALA A 150 4.09 5.08 13.67
CA ALA A 150 4.35 6.47 14.03
C ALA A 150 4.86 6.62 15.49
N LYS A 151 4.25 5.91 16.44
CA LYS A 151 4.73 5.86 17.84
C LYS A 151 6.13 5.28 17.95
N SER A 152 6.46 4.24 17.17
CA SER A 152 7.80 3.63 17.16
C SER A 152 8.87 4.63 16.71
N LEU A 153 8.56 5.48 15.73
CA LEU A 153 9.47 6.51 15.24
C LEU A 153 9.64 7.61 16.28
N MET A 154 8.56 8.05 16.93
CA MET A 154 8.65 8.98 18.05
C MET A 154 9.50 8.42 19.19
N HIS A 155 9.32 7.15 19.55
CA HIS A 155 10.14 6.49 20.57
C HIS A 155 11.61 6.46 20.16
N ARG A 156 11.93 6.10 18.92
CA ARG A 156 13.31 6.18 18.38
C ARG A 156 13.89 7.59 18.49
N TYR A 157 13.13 8.61 18.12
CA TYR A 157 13.57 10.01 18.18
C TYR A 157 13.90 10.49 19.60
N PHE A 158 13.14 10.07 20.62
CA PHE A 158 13.34 10.53 22.00
C PHE A 158 14.21 9.62 22.88
N CYS A 159 14.14 8.31 22.67
CA CYS A 159 14.65 7.30 23.62
C CYS A 159 15.86 6.51 23.11
N ASP A 160 16.12 6.51 21.80
CA ASP A 160 17.30 5.84 21.25
C ASP A 160 18.53 6.72 21.46
N ARG A 161 19.55 6.19 22.16
CA ARG A 161 20.77 6.93 22.50
C ARG A 161 21.63 7.28 21.29
N ILE A 162 21.50 6.56 20.18
CA ILE A 162 22.33 6.73 18.98
C ILE A 162 21.73 7.78 18.04
N ILE A 163 20.41 7.78 17.90
CA ILE A 163 19.68 8.62 16.92
C ILE A 163 18.80 9.67 17.59
N GLN A 164 19.02 9.95 18.88
CA GLN A 164 18.25 10.92 19.65
C GLN A 164 18.26 12.30 18.97
N GLY A 165 17.08 12.89 18.79
CA GLY A 165 16.95 14.20 18.16
C GLY A 165 17.26 14.25 16.67
N CYS A 166 17.64 13.12 16.05
CA CYS A 166 17.98 13.07 14.63
C CYS A 166 16.71 13.14 13.78
N ILE A 167 16.55 14.21 12.99
CA ILE A 167 15.37 14.40 12.13
C ILE A 167 15.26 13.30 11.05
N LYS A 168 16.39 12.64 10.71
CA LYS A 168 16.43 11.55 9.73
C LYS A 168 15.53 10.38 10.07
N VAL A 169 15.24 10.20 11.37
CA VAL A 169 14.26 9.22 11.85
C VAL A 169 12.91 9.40 11.17
N PHE A 170 12.54 10.61 10.75
CA PHE A 170 11.30 10.87 10.04
C PHE A 170 11.49 11.04 8.53
N THR A 171 12.57 11.69 8.07
CA THR A 171 12.75 11.98 6.64
C THR A 171 13.02 10.74 5.81
N ASP A 172 13.76 9.75 6.35
CA ASP A 172 14.11 8.56 5.59
C ASP A 172 12.86 7.69 5.33
N PRO A 173 12.01 7.39 6.34
CA PRO A 173 10.72 6.77 6.10
C PRO A 173 9.79 7.57 5.19
N LEU A 174 9.70 8.90 5.37
CA LEU A 174 8.85 9.75 4.52
C LEU A 174 9.25 9.68 3.05
N SER A 175 10.55 9.67 2.76
CA SER A 175 11.06 9.54 1.38
C SER A 175 10.56 8.25 0.73
N GLN A 176 10.68 7.12 1.43
CA GLN A 176 10.18 5.82 0.95
C GLN A 176 8.66 5.82 0.75
N LEU A 177 7.90 6.44 1.67
CA LEU A 177 6.44 6.53 1.55
C LEU A 177 6.01 7.39 0.35
N TYR A 178 6.74 8.47 0.03
CA TYR A 178 6.45 9.28 -1.15
C TYR A 178 6.71 8.54 -2.46
N GLU A 179 7.72 7.67 -2.52
CA GLU A 179 7.95 6.80 -3.68
C GLU A 179 6.77 5.85 -3.92
N TRP A 180 6.25 5.23 -2.85
CA TRP A 180 5.06 4.38 -2.95
C TRP A 180 3.81 5.17 -3.28
N ARG A 181 3.63 6.36 -2.71
CA ARG A 181 2.51 7.24 -3.05
C ARG A 181 2.52 7.57 -4.54
N THR A 182 3.67 8.02 -5.06
CA THR A 182 3.83 8.31 -6.49
C THR A 182 3.51 7.08 -7.33
N SER A 183 4.06 5.92 -6.96
CA SER A 183 3.79 4.66 -7.64
C SER A 183 2.30 4.29 -7.63
N TYR A 184 1.60 4.50 -6.51
CA TYR A 184 0.18 4.20 -6.36
C TYR A 184 -0.70 5.19 -7.14
N GLU A 185 -0.36 6.48 -7.12
CA GLU A 185 -1.02 7.52 -7.92
C GLU A 185 -0.91 7.18 -9.41
N THR A 186 0.26 6.72 -9.91
CA THR A 186 0.37 6.27 -11.32
C THR A 186 -0.56 5.10 -11.65
N VAL A 187 -0.84 4.20 -10.69
CA VAL A 187 -1.81 3.11 -10.87
C VAL A 187 -3.23 3.66 -10.90
N LEU A 188 -3.59 4.57 -10.00
CA LEU A 188 -4.92 5.20 -9.97
C LEU A 188 -5.20 6.02 -11.24
N ASP A 189 -4.19 6.69 -11.78
CA ASP A 189 -4.30 7.42 -13.05
C ASP A 189 -4.48 6.46 -14.22
N ALA A 190 -3.71 5.37 -14.27
CA ALA A 190 -3.89 4.35 -15.31
C ALA A 190 -5.27 3.69 -15.25
N VAL A 191 -5.78 3.39 -14.04
CA VAL A 191 -7.15 2.88 -13.86
C VAL A 191 -8.20 3.92 -14.29
N LEU A 192 -7.97 5.21 -13.99
CA LEU A 192 -8.85 6.29 -14.44
C LEU A 192 -8.90 6.37 -15.97
N GLN A 193 -7.76 6.24 -16.65
CA GLN A 193 -7.71 6.23 -18.12
C GLN A 193 -8.40 5.00 -18.71
N LEU A 194 -8.31 3.85 -18.05
CA LEU A 194 -8.85 2.59 -18.55
C LEU A 194 -10.36 2.41 -18.30
N ASP A 195 -10.85 2.82 -17.14
CA ASP A 195 -12.21 2.49 -16.64
C ASP A 195 -12.98 3.73 -16.14
N GLY A 196 -12.37 4.91 -16.19
CA GLY A 196 -12.99 6.16 -15.75
C GLY A 196 -13.22 6.23 -14.23
N CYS A 197 -14.22 7.03 -13.84
CA CYS A 197 -14.64 7.18 -12.44
C CYS A 197 -15.51 6.00 -11.97
N SER A 198 -14.98 4.78 -12.05
CA SER A 198 -15.71 3.57 -11.70
C SER A 198 -15.72 3.29 -10.19
N PRO A 199 -16.70 2.51 -9.69
CA PRO A 199 -16.68 2.00 -8.32
C PRO A 199 -15.40 1.21 -7.98
N ARG A 200 -14.79 0.57 -8.98
CA ARG A 200 -13.54 -0.17 -8.84
C ARG A 200 -12.38 0.76 -8.52
N ARG A 201 -12.26 1.89 -9.23
CA ARG A 201 -11.27 2.93 -8.92
C ARG A 201 -11.46 3.48 -7.50
N ALA A 202 -12.69 3.78 -7.12
CA ALA A 202 -13.00 4.27 -5.77
C ALA A 202 -12.62 3.24 -4.69
N ALA A 203 -12.88 1.95 -4.94
CA ALA A 203 -12.47 0.88 -4.04
C ALA A 203 -10.93 0.79 -3.93
N MET A 204 -10.21 0.89 -5.05
CA MET A 204 -8.75 0.91 -5.05
C MET A 204 -8.19 2.10 -4.27
N GLN A 205 -8.71 3.31 -4.51
CA GLN A 205 -8.32 4.50 -3.77
C GLN A 205 -8.54 4.32 -2.26
N LYS A 206 -9.69 3.74 -1.85
CA LYS A 206 -9.99 3.44 -0.46
C LYS A 206 -9.00 2.44 0.15
N VAL A 207 -8.57 1.43 -0.61
CA VAL A 207 -7.58 0.44 -0.15
C VAL A 207 -6.23 1.09 0.11
N GLY A 208 -5.81 2.05 -0.73
CA GLY A 208 -4.57 2.77 -0.50
C GLY A 208 -4.64 3.81 0.63
N GLN A 209 -5.83 4.16 1.16
CA GLN A 209 -6.02 5.20 2.18
C GLN A 209 -5.01 5.15 3.36
N PRO A 210 -4.68 3.97 3.94
CA PRO A 210 -3.70 3.89 5.02
C PRO A 210 -2.31 4.43 4.68
N LEU A 211 -1.90 4.39 3.40
CA LEU A 211 -0.64 4.98 2.94
C LEU A 211 -0.68 6.52 3.10
N TRP A 212 -1.75 7.17 2.64
CA TRP A 212 -1.92 8.62 2.80
C TRP A 212 -2.05 9.03 4.26
N ASP A 213 -2.79 8.26 5.06
CA ASP A 213 -2.92 8.53 6.50
C ASP A 213 -1.56 8.44 7.19
N THR A 214 -0.77 7.43 6.88
CA THR A 214 0.59 7.27 7.43
C THR A 214 1.50 8.43 7.05
N ILE A 215 1.47 8.86 5.78
CA ILE A 215 2.22 10.04 5.32
C ILE A 215 1.79 11.27 6.14
N GLY A 216 0.49 11.52 6.27
CA GLY A 216 -0.02 12.66 7.02
C GLY A 216 0.30 12.60 8.52
N TYR A 217 0.46 11.41 9.10
CA TYR A 217 0.94 11.24 10.47
C TYR A 217 2.41 11.63 10.59
N LEU A 218 3.26 11.12 9.69
CA LEU A 218 4.69 11.40 9.74
C LEU A 218 5.02 12.86 9.38
N GLU A 219 4.34 13.45 8.41
CA GLU A 219 4.48 14.88 8.08
C GLU A 219 4.16 15.75 9.30
N ASN A 220 3.09 15.42 10.04
CA ASN A 220 2.71 16.18 11.23
C ASN A 220 3.76 16.07 12.37
N ILE A 221 4.33 14.88 12.58
CA ILE A 221 5.47 14.70 13.50
C ILE A 221 6.65 15.52 13.04
N TRP A 222 7.04 15.35 11.78
CA TRP A 222 8.22 15.94 11.20
C TRP A 222 8.16 17.47 11.28
N CYS A 223 7.03 18.08 10.92
CA CYS A 223 6.80 19.52 11.08
C CYS A 223 6.99 19.96 12.55
N SER A 224 6.41 19.23 13.50
CA SER A 224 6.56 19.56 14.93
C SER A 224 8.00 19.34 15.42
N ALA A 225 8.71 18.36 14.87
CA ALA A 225 10.09 18.03 15.20
C ALA A 225 11.10 19.07 14.67
N ILE A 226 10.80 19.70 13.54
CA ILE A 226 11.59 20.81 12.98
C ILE A 226 11.53 22.03 13.90
N GLU A 227 10.38 22.31 14.52
CA GLU A 227 10.25 23.39 15.51
C GLU A 227 11.10 23.09 16.76
N GLY A 228 11.17 21.81 17.14
CA GLY A 228 12.12 21.30 18.12
C GLY A 228 11.58 20.11 18.92
N PRO A 229 12.46 19.43 19.71
CA PRO A 229 12.06 18.28 20.51
C PRO A 229 11.01 18.62 21.59
N LYS A 230 11.02 19.85 22.12
CA LYS A 230 10.09 20.31 23.14
C LYS A 230 8.71 20.54 22.54
N GLU A 231 8.67 21.13 21.36
CA GLU A 231 7.49 21.47 20.58
C GLU A 231 6.76 20.19 20.15
N LEU A 232 7.51 19.20 19.64
CA LEU A 232 6.97 17.86 19.36
C LEU A 232 6.40 17.19 20.62
N ARG A 233 7.10 17.27 21.75
CA ARG A 233 6.63 16.71 23.03
C ARG A 233 5.35 17.40 23.50
N ASP A 234 5.29 18.72 23.41
CA ASP A 234 4.10 19.50 23.77
C ASP A 234 2.93 19.20 22.84
N ALA A 235 3.17 19.05 21.53
CA ALA A 235 2.16 18.64 20.57
C ALA A 235 1.58 17.26 20.90
N TYR A 236 2.44 16.29 21.23
CA TYR A 236 2.04 14.95 21.63
C TYR A 236 1.21 14.95 22.92
N ASN A 237 1.68 15.62 23.97
CA ASN A 237 1.02 15.70 25.27
C ASN A 237 -0.35 16.38 25.17
N ARG A 238 -0.48 17.38 24.30
CA ARG A 238 -1.73 18.10 24.05
C ARG A 238 -2.65 17.41 23.04
N LYS A 239 -2.34 16.19 22.62
CA LYS A 239 -3.10 15.43 21.62
C LYS A 239 -3.31 16.20 20.30
N ARG A 240 -2.30 16.96 19.87
CA ARG A 240 -2.38 17.81 18.69
C ARG A 240 -1.98 17.10 17.40
N LEU A 241 -1.36 15.92 17.48
CA LEU A 241 -0.91 15.16 16.32
C LEU A 241 -2.09 14.53 15.58
N THR A 242 -1.99 14.41 14.26
CA THR A 242 -3.11 14.00 13.38
C THR A 242 -3.73 12.65 13.78
N TRP A 243 -2.93 11.61 14.05
CA TRP A 243 -3.48 10.30 14.44
C TRP A 243 -4.15 10.29 15.82
N GLN A 244 -3.83 11.26 16.70
CA GLN A 244 -4.44 11.33 18.04
C GLN A 244 -5.86 11.92 18.00
N ARG A 245 -6.25 12.54 16.88
CA ARG A 245 -7.59 13.10 16.66
C ARG A 245 -8.52 12.16 15.89
N ALA A 246 -7.96 11.14 15.26
CA ALA A 246 -8.70 10.15 14.47
C ALA A 246 -9.23 8.97 15.32
N LEU A 247 -8.77 8.86 16.57
CA LEU A 247 -9.21 7.88 17.58
C LEU A 247 -10.12 8.55 18.61
#